data_AF-A0A2X1PN10-F1
#
_entry.id   AF-A0A2X1PN10-F1
#
_cell.length_a   1.000
_cell.length_b   1.000
_cell.length_c   1.000
_cell.angle_alpha   90.00
_cell.angle_beta   90.00
_cell.angle_gamma   90.00
#
_symmetry.space_group_name_H-M   'P 1'
#
loop_
_entity.id
_entity.type
_entity.pdbx_description
1 polymer ?
#
loop_
_entity_poly.entity_id
_entity_poly.type
_entity_poly.pdbx_seq_one_letter_code
_entity_poly.pdbx_strand_id
1 'polypeptide(L)'
;MIVFFRTISRISHEIIEKHQTLDDLVIVGIKRRGAEIAELLQRRVEELSGINLPSMELDITFYRDDLTLVDQEDKMPVYSGSSQYLNIQDKTVILVDDVLFTGRTIRAAMDALTDFGRAAKIELVIFVDRGHRELPIRADYVGKKCANKP
;
A
#
# COMPACT_ATOMS: atom_id res chain seq x y z
N MET A 1 7.95 19.12 -2.29
CA MET A 1 8.93 18.24 -1.61
C MET A 1 8.81 18.28 -0.09
N ILE A 2 8.94 19.43 0.59
CA ILE A 2 8.86 19.52 2.07
C ILE A 2 7.55 18.95 2.65
N VAL A 3 6.39 19.30 2.06
CA VAL A 3 5.08 18.81 2.54
C VAL A 3 4.94 17.29 2.39
N PHE A 4 5.56 16.71 1.37
CA PHE A 4 5.51 15.28 1.11
C PHE A 4 6.25 14.49 2.20
N PHE A 5 7.50 14.86 2.52
CA PHE A 5 8.26 14.20 3.59
C PHE A 5 7.66 14.41 4.99
N ARG A 6 7.05 15.58 5.24
CA ARG A 6 6.27 15.80 6.47
C ARG A 6 5.07 14.85 6.57
N THR A 7 4.45 14.55 5.43
CA THR A 7 3.33 13.60 5.36
C THR A 7 3.80 12.17 5.61
N ILE A 8 4.89 11.75 4.96
CA ILE A 8 5.55 10.45 5.24
C ILE A 8 5.81 10.32 6.74
N SER A 9 6.50 11.29 7.35
CA SER A 9 6.83 11.21 8.78
C SER A 9 5.59 11.14 9.67
N ARG A 10 4.53 11.90 9.36
CA ARG A 10 3.27 11.84 10.11
C ARG A 10 2.63 10.45 10.01
N ILE A 11 2.50 9.90 8.81
CA ILE A 11 1.91 8.58 8.60
C ILE A 11 2.74 7.50 9.29
N SER A 12 4.07 7.57 9.24
CA SER A 12 4.95 6.64 9.96
C SER A 12 4.71 6.67 11.47
N HIS A 13 4.53 7.85 12.08
CA HIS A 13 4.15 7.95 13.49
C HIS A 13 2.78 7.33 13.76
N GLU A 14 1.77 7.63 12.93
CA GLU A 14 0.42 7.05 13.07
C GLU A 14 0.43 5.52 12.96
N ILE A 15 1.26 4.93 12.09
CA ILE A 15 1.45 3.48 12.00
C ILE A 15 2.05 2.96 13.31
N ILE A 16 3.17 3.54 13.77
CA ILE A 16 3.86 3.10 15.00
C ILE A 16 2.95 3.22 16.23
N GLU A 17 2.18 4.30 16.35
CA GLU A 17 1.30 4.53 17.51
C GLU A 17 0.07 3.61 17.53
N LYS A 18 -0.45 3.21 16.35
CA LYS A 18 -1.64 2.36 16.25
C LYS A 18 -1.35 0.89 16.60
N HIS A 19 -0.10 0.45 16.48
CA HIS A 19 0.30 -0.95 16.63
C HIS A 19 1.15 -1.15 17.89
N GLN A 20 0.75 -2.07 18.77
CA GLN A 20 1.48 -2.36 20.01
C GLN A 20 2.87 -2.97 19.75
N THR A 21 2.98 -3.75 18.68
CA THR A 21 4.20 -4.39 18.15
C THR A 21 4.18 -4.26 16.62
N LEU A 22 5.36 -4.21 16.02
CA LEU A 22 5.56 -4.12 14.57
C LEU A 22 5.88 -5.48 13.93
N ASP A 23 5.95 -6.57 14.70
CA ASP A 23 6.44 -7.89 14.25
C ASP A 23 5.53 -8.57 13.22
N ASP A 24 4.25 -8.21 13.23
CA ASP A 24 3.23 -8.76 12.34
C ASP A 24 2.85 -7.82 11.19
N LEU A 25 3.57 -6.71 11.02
CA LEU A 25 3.32 -5.76 9.95
C LEU A 25 4.12 -6.10 8.70
N VAL A 26 3.48 -5.92 7.55
CA VAL A 26 4.12 -5.97 6.24
C VAL A 26 3.65 -4.79 5.40
N ILE A 27 4.57 -4.13 4.69
CA ILE A 27 4.23 -3.02 3.80
C ILE A 27 4.10 -3.55 2.36
N VAL A 28 2.97 -3.25 1.71
CA VAL A 28 2.76 -3.61 0.31
C VAL A 28 2.48 -2.35 -0.50
N GLY A 29 3.37 -2.02 -1.43
CA GLY A 29 3.21 -0.87 -2.31
C GLY A 29 2.59 -1.27 -3.65
N ILE A 30 1.49 -0.62 -4.05
CA ILE A 30 0.90 -0.84 -5.38
C ILE A 30 1.76 -0.14 -6.44
N LYS A 31 2.16 -0.85 -7.48
CA LYS A 31 2.95 -0.26 -8.56
C LYS A 31 2.18 0.81 -9.34
N ARG A 32 2.84 1.90 -9.77
CA ARG A 32 4.27 2.23 -9.60
C ARG A 32 4.53 3.17 -8.40
N ARG A 33 3.83 4.30 -8.31
CA ARG A 33 4.10 5.33 -7.29
C ARG A 33 3.79 4.88 -5.86
N GLY A 34 2.81 3.99 -5.67
CA GLY A 34 2.53 3.41 -4.35
C GLY A 34 3.73 2.63 -3.80
N ALA A 35 4.50 1.95 -4.65
CA ALA A 35 5.75 1.28 -4.30
C ALA A 35 6.85 2.25 -3.83
N GLU A 36 7.07 3.35 -4.56
CA GLU A 36 8.04 4.39 -4.16
C GLU A 36 7.67 4.99 -2.80
N ILE A 37 6.38 5.22 -2.55
CA ILE A 37 5.88 5.74 -1.27
C ILE A 37 6.06 4.69 -0.16
N ALA A 38 5.76 3.43 -0.44
CA ALA A 38 5.91 2.33 0.50
C ALA A 38 7.36 2.19 0.99
N GLU A 39 8.33 2.28 0.08
CA GLU A 39 9.75 2.24 0.43
C GLU A 39 10.14 3.40 1.37
N LEU A 40 9.64 4.61 1.09
CA LEU A 40 9.90 5.77 1.94
C LEU A 40 9.26 5.64 3.33
N LEU A 41 8.06 5.04 3.41
CA LEU A 41 7.40 4.73 4.68
C LEU A 41 8.18 3.68 5.47
N GLN A 42 8.62 2.60 4.82
CA GLN A 42 9.44 1.54 5.44
C GLN A 42 10.70 2.12 6.05
N ARG A 43 11.49 2.88 5.26
CA ARG A 43 12.71 3.54 5.73
C ARG A 43 12.42 4.47 6.91
N ARG A 44 11.34 5.24 6.83
CA ARG A 44 11.00 6.17 7.92
C ARG A 44 10.53 5.45 9.19
N VAL A 45 9.83 4.33 9.07
CA VAL A 45 9.47 3.48 10.21
C VAL A 45 10.72 2.85 10.83
N GLU A 46 11.64 2.36 10.01
CA GLU A 46 12.93 1.82 10.48
C GLU A 46 13.75 2.88 11.23
N GLU A 47 13.86 4.10 10.69
CA GLU A 47 14.53 5.22 11.37
C GLU A 47 13.92 5.56 12.75
N LEU A 48 12.59 5.44 12.89
CA LEU A 48 11.87 5.83 14.10
C LEU A 48 11.78 4.71 15.15
N SER A 49 11.75 3.45 14.72
CA SER A 49 11.52 2.29 15.59
C SER A 49 12.71 1.34 15.71
N GLY A 50 13.69 1.44 14.81
CA GLY A 50 14.79 0.48 14.67
C GLY A 50 14.37 -0.84 14.02
N ILE A 51 13.12 -0.98 13.57
CA ILE A 51 12.59 -2.21 12.98
C ILE A 51 12.44 -2.03 11.47
N ASN A 52 13.15 -2.86 10.70
CA ASN A 52 12.97 -2.95 9.27
C ASN A 52 11.78 -3.85 8.95
N LEU A 53 10.65 -3.24 8.59
CA LEU A 53 9.45 -3.97 8.21
C LEU A 53 9.65 -4.72 6.89
N PRO A 54 9.19 -5.98 6.76
CA PRO A 54 9.11 -6.65 5.48
C PRO A 54 8.29 -5.83 4.48
N SER A 55 8.72 -5.78 3.22
CA SER A 55 8.01 -5.07 2.17
C SER A 55 8.00 -5.82 0.84
N MET A 56 6.99 -5.56 0.01
CA MET A 56 6.91 -6.03 -1.37
C MET A 56 6.16 -5.03 -2.25
N GLU A 57 6.40 -5.14 -3.55
CA GLU A 57 5.66 -4.42 -4.58
C GLU A 57 4.59 -5.31 -5.18
N LEU A 58 3.39 -4.76 -5.35
CA LEU A 58 2.26 -5.46 -5.93
C LEU A 58 1.95 -4.89 -7.31
N ASP A 59 2.11 -5.73 -8.33
CA ASP A 59 1.64 -5.41 -9.67
C ASP A 59 0.21 -5.91 -9.86
N ILE A 60 -0.72 -4.99 -10.07
CA ILE A 60 -2.15 -5.28 -10.22
C ILE A 60 -2.63 -5.10 -11.65
N THR A 61 -1.71 -4.99 -12.62
CA THR A 61 -2.05 -4.74 -14.03
C THR A 61 -3.05 -5.76 -14.58
N PHE A 62 -2.96 -7.02 -14.14
CA PHE A 62 -3.86 -8.10 -14.56
C PHE A 62 -5.20 -8.17 -13.78
N TYR A 63 -5.34 -7.41 -12.69
CA TYR A 63 -6.52 -7.39 -11.82
C TYR A 63 -7.48 -6.24 -12.12
N ARG A 64 -7.16 -5.44 -13.13
CA ARG A 64 -7.98 -4.32 -13.59
C ARG A 64 -9.00 -4.83 -14.60
N ASP A 65 -10.25 -4.93 -14.16
CA ASP A 65 -11.41 -5.34 -14.98
C ASP A 65 -11.60 -4.51 -16.27
N ASP A 66 -10.94 -3.36 -16.37
CA ASP A 66 -11.02 -2.37 -17.44
C ASP A 66 -9.91 -2.46 -18.51
N LEU A 67 -8.97 -3.41 -18.41
CA LEU A 67 -7.89 -3.58 -19.40
C LEU A 67 -8.18 -4.74 -20.36
N THR A 68 -8.86 -4.44 -21.47
CA THR A 68 -9.12 -5.44 -22.53
C THR A 68 -7.88 -5.87 -23.31
N LEU A 69 -6.75 -5.17 -23.26
CA LEU A 69 -5.60 -5.43 -24.14
C LEU A 69 -4.31 -4.87 -23.55
N VAL A 70 -3.57 -5.64 -22.74
CA VAL A 70 -2.13 -5.37 -22.54
C VAL A 70 -1.37 -6.69 -22.52
N ASP A 71 -0.34 -6.76 -23.36
CA ASP A 71 0.45 -7.94 -23.68
C ASP A 71 1.00 -8.67 -22.44
N GLN A 72 1.02 -10.00 -22.58
CA GLN A 72 1.25 -11.00 -21.54
C GLN A 72 2.72 -11.19 -21.11
N GLU A 73 3.60 -10.21 -21.23
CA GLU A 73 5.05 -10.47 -21.08
C GLU A 73 5.69 -10.10 -19.73
N ASP A 74 5.06 -9.30 -18.86
CA ASP A 74 5.62 -9.00 -17.53
C ASP A 74 4.78 -9.64 -16.40
N LYS A 75 4.82 -10.97 -16.33
CA LYS A 75 3.92 -11.82 -15.52
C LYS A 75 4.31 -12.05 -14.06
N MET A 76 5.24 -11.30 -13.47
CA MET A 76 5.65 -11.57 -12.07
C MET A 76 5.70 -10.31 -11.21
N PRO A 77 5.15 -10.36 -9.97
CA PRO A 77 5.40 -9.33 -8.97
C PRO A 77 6.92 -9.20 -8.80
N VAL A 78 7.44 -7.98 -8.94
CA VAL A 78 8.88 -7.74 -8.77
C VAL A 78 9.13 -7.62 -7.28
N TYR A 79 9.90 -8.55 -6.75
CA TYR A 79 10.28 -8.58 -5.36
C TYR A 79 11.54 -7.72 -5.14
N SER A 80 11.39 -6.60 -4.44
CA SER A 80 12.50 -5.76 -3.98
C SER A 80 12.77 -6.04 -2.49
N GLY A 81 13.20 -7.27 -2.19
CA GLY A 81 13.56 -7.76 -0.84
C GLY A 81 14.41 -9.03 -0.92
N SER A 82 14.92 -9.56 0.19
CA SER A 82 15.82 -10.73 0.22
C SER A 82 15.15 -12.02 -0.25
N SER A 83 15.20 -12.34 -1.55
CA SER A 83 14.93 -13.62 -2.26
C SER A 83 13.83 -14.61 -1.79
N GLN A 84 12.99 -14.27 -0.82
CA GLN A 84 11.98 -15.14 -0.24
C GLN A 84 10.61 -14.56 -0.51
N TYR A 85 9.73 -15.40 -1.07
CA TYR A 85 8.32 -15.12 -1.21
C TYR A 85 7.75 -14.57 0.10
N LEU A 86 7.25 -13.33 0.08
CA LEU A 86 6.72 -12.69 1.27
C LEU A 86 5.31 -13.23 1.53
N ASN A 87 5.22 -14.15 2.47
CA ASN A 87 3.95 -14.71 2.92
C ASN A 87 3.23 -13.71 3.83
N ILE A 88 2.01 -13.32 3.48
CA ILE A 88 1.18 -12.39 4.27
C ILE A 88 0.23 -13.11 5.25
N GLN A 89 0.30 -14.44 5.33
CA GLN A 89 -0.56 -15.25 6.18
C GLN A 89 -0.53 -14.76 7.64
N ASP A 90 -1.72 -14.44 8.15
CA ASP A 90 -1.97 -13.94 9.51
C ASP A 90 -1.25 -12.62 9.86
N LYS A 91 -0.68 -11.93 8.85
CA LYS A 91 -0.04 -10.61 9.01
C LYS A 91 -1.02 -9.46 8.83
N THR A 92 -0.67 -8.31 9.39
CA THR A 92 -1.32 -7.03 9.09
C THR A 92 -0.61 -6.38 7.90
N VAL A 93 -1.32 -6.28 6.78
CA VAL A 93 -0.83 -5.67 5.56
C VAL A 93 -1.11 -4.17 5.57
N ILE A 94 -0.07 -3.35 5.47
CA ILE A 94 -0.16 -1.92 5.19
C ILE A 94 -0.07 -1.74 3.68
N LEU A 95 -1.22 -1.67 3.02
CA LEU A 95 -1.34 -1.45 1.59
C LEU A 95 -1.19 0.03 1.27
N VAL A 96 -0.33 0.39 0.32
CA VAL A 96 0.06 1.78 0.03
C VAL A 96 -0.21 2.13 -1.43
N ASP A 97 -0.93 3.24 -1.65
CA ASP A 97 -1.13 3.83 -2.97
C ASP A 97 -1.02 5.37 -2.92
N ASP A 98 -0.79 6.00 -4.07
CA ASP A 98 -0.62 7.44 -4.14
C ASP A 98 -1.96 8.20 -4.07
N VAL A 99 -3.00 7.70 -4.75
CA VAL A 99 -4.29 8.38 -4.90
C VAL A 99 -5.47 7.42 -4.73
N LEU A 100 -6.41 7.78 -3.84
CA LEU A 100 -7.70 7.08 -3.75
C LEU A 100 -8.81 7.87 -4.43
N PHE A 101 -9.40 7.26 -5.46
CA PHE A 101 -10.49 7.81 -6.26
C PHE A 101 -11.73 6.90 -6.26
N THR A 102 -11.99 6.10 -7.29
CA THR A 102 -13.17 5.21 -7.33
C THR A 102 -13.08 4.06 -6.32
N GLY A 103 -11.86 3.63 -5.98
CA GLY A 103 -11.57 2.49 -5.10
C GLY A 103 -11.24 1.20 -5.86
N ARG A 104 -11.39 1.15 -7.19
CA ARG A 104 -11.17 -0.07 -8.00
C ARG A 104 -9.75 -0.61 -7.92
N THR A 105 -8.75 0.27 -7.97
CA THR A 105 -7.32 -0.07 -7.79
C THR A 105 -7.09 -0.83 -6.49
N ILE A 106 -7.68 -0.35 -5.39
CA ILE A 106 -7.52 -0.98 -4.07
C ILE A 106 -8.27 -2.31 -4.02
N ARG A 107 -9.45 -2.40 -4.64
CA ARG A 107 -10.19 -3.68 -4.74
C ARG A 107 -9.35 -4.74 -5.45
N ALA A 108 -8.80 -4.40 -6.62
CA ALA A 108 -7.90 -5.25 -7.39
C ALA A 108 -6.66 -5.68 -6.60
N ALA A 109 -6.07 -4.75 -5.85
CA ALA A 109 -4.94 -5.05 -4.97
C ALA A 109 -5.30 -6.01 -3.83
N MET A 110 -6.47 -5.84 -3.21
CA MET A 110 -6.95 -6.77 -2.18
C MET A 110 -7.19 -8.18 -2.73
N ASP A 111 -7.66 -8.30 -3.98
CA ASP A 111 -7.79 -9.61 -4.64
C ASP A 111 -6.41 -10.22 -4.93
N ALA A 112 -5.49 -9.45 -5.50
CA ALA A 112 -4.12 -9.91 -5.78
C ALA A 112 -3.37 -10.36 -4.52
N LEU A 113 -3.60 -9.71 -3.37
CA LEU A 113 -3.00 -10.10 -2.10
C LEU A 113 -3.37 -11.53 -1.68
N THR A 114 -4.53 -12.04 -2.08
CA THR A 114 -4.96 -13.40 -1.70
C THR A 114 -4.06 -14.50 -2.26
N ASP A 115 -3.34 -14.21 -3.35
CA ASP A 115 -2.33 -15.11 -3.92
C ASP A 115 -1.11 -15.28 -3.00
N PHE A 116 -0.90 -14.38 -2.02
CA PHE A 116 0.26 -14.35 -1.13
C PHE A 116 -0.05 -14.87 0.29
N GLY A 117 -1.30 -15.26 0.54
CA GLY A 117 -1.78 -15.73 1.84
C GLY A 117 -2.99 -14.94 2.35
N ARG A 118 -3.54 -15.36 3.48
CA ARG A 118 -4.67 -14.69 4.11
C ARG A 118 -4.16 -13.71 5.17
N ALA A 119 -4.14 -12.43 4.83
CA ALA A 119 -3.87 -11.37 5.80
C ALA A 119 -4.89 -11.40 6.95
N ALA A 120 -4.43 -11.21 8.18
CA ALA A 120 -5.31 -11.03 9.34
C ALA A 120 -6.07 -9.69 9.25
N LYS A 121 -5.41 -8.67 8.70
CA LYS A 121 -5.96 -7.33 8.50
C LYS A 121 -5.27 -6.67 7.30
N ILE A 122 -6.01 -5.85 6.56
CA ILE A 122 -5.47 -4.95 5.56
C ILE A 122 -5.81 -3.53 6.00
N GLU A 123 -4.78 -2.70 6.15
CA GLU A 123 -4.91 -1.27 6.40
C GLU A 123 -4.43 -0.50 5.18
N LEU A 124 -5.08 0.61 4.88
CA LEU A 124 -4.82 1.35 3.64
C LEU A 124 -4.20 2.72 3.92
N VAL A 125 -3.03 2.96 3.32
CA VAL A 125 -2.34 4.26 3.28
C VAL A 125 -2.53 4.90 1.91
N ILE A 126 -3.04 6.14 1.91
CA ILE A 126 -3.25 6.93 0.70
C ILE A 126 -2.64 8.31 0.88
N PHE A 127 -1.80 8.74 -0.07
CA PHE A 127 -1.25 10.09 -0.02
C PHE A 127 -2.27 11.17 -0.33
N VAL A 128 -3.10 10.98 -1.34
CA VAL A 128 -4.15 11.92 -1.73
C VAL A 128 -5.49 11.24 -1.86
N ASP A 129 -6.43 11.61 -1.00
CA ASP A 129 -7.83 11.20 -1.12
C ASP A 129 -8.59 12.23 -1.95
N ARG A 130 -9.10 11.84 -3.12
CA ARG A 130 -9.86 12.70 -4.03
C ARG A 130 -11.39 12.54 -3.93
N GLY A 131 -11.90 11.66 -3.06
CA GLY A 131 -13.32 11.33 -3.00
C GLY A 131 -13.84 10.56 -4.23
N HIS A 132 -15.13 10.73 -4.55
CA HIS A 132 -15.83 10.08 -5.66
C HIS A 132 -15.74 8.54 -5.65
N ARG A 133 -16.01 7.96 -4.48
CA ARG A 133 -16.01 6.51 -4.28
C ARG A 133 -17.12 5.86 -5.07
N GLU A 134 -16.77 4.80 -5.80
CA GLU A 134 -17.72 3.86 -6.40
C GLU A 134 -17.80 2.55 -5.60
N LEU A 135 -16.75 2.27 -4.81
CA LEU A 135 -16.68 1.14 -3.88
C LEU A 135 -16.62 1.66 -2.44
N PRO A 136 -17.13 0.90 -1.44
CA PRO A 136 -17.15 1.29 -0.04
C PRO A 136 -15.76 1.18 0.62
N ILE A 137 -14.72 1.71 -0.02
CA ILE A 137 -13.32 1.65 0.40
C ILE A 137 -12.90 2.99 0.99
N ARG A 138 -12.29 2.93 2.18
CA ARG A 138 -11.74 4.08 2.91
C ARG A 138 -10.30 3.76 3.31
N ALA A 139 -9.47 4.79 3.32
CA ALA A 139 -8.12 4.69 3.83
C ALA A 139 -8.10 4.86 5.36
N ASP A 140 -7.27 4.06 6.02
CA ASP A 140 -6.93 4.20 7.43
C ASP A 140 -6.05 5.43 7.65
N TYR A 141 -5.11 5.65 6.74
CA TYR A 141 -4.14 6.74 6.78
C TYR A 141 -4.26 7.58 5.53
N VAL A 142 -4.50 8.88 5.70
CA VAL A 142 -4.65 9.82 4.57
C VAL A 142 -3.63 10.94 4.70
N GLY A 143 -2.82 11.14 3.66
CA GLY A 143 -1.87 12.24 3.56
C GLY A 143 -2.56 13.59 3.52
N LYS A 144 -3.41 13.77 2.50
CA LYS A 144 -4.25 14.97 2.29
C LYS A 144 -5.59 14.57 1.67
N LYS A 145 -6.68 15.15 2.20
CA LYS A 145 -8.00 15.11 1.55
C LYS A 145 -8.14 16.29 0.60
N CYS A 146 -8.45 16.02 -0.65
CA CYS A 146 -8.78 17.01 -1.67
C CYS A 146 -10.29 16.94 -1.93
N ALA A 147 -11.03 17.90 -1.39
CA ALA A 147 -12.43 18.07 -1.74
C ALA A 147 -12.52 18.79 -3.09
N ASN A 148 -12.65 18.05 -4.19
CA ASN A 148 -13.10 18.63 -5.44
C ASN A 148 -14.61 18.54 -5.53
N LYS A 149 -15.26 19.58 -6.07
CA LYS A 149 -16.64 19.45 -6.53
C LYS A 149 -16.68 18.40 -7.67
N PRO A 150 -17.74 17.59 -7.74
CA PRO A 150 -17.90 16.55 -8.77
C PRO A 150 -17.81 17.10 -10.19
#